data_AF-A0A7Y1TZH4-F1
#
_entry.id   AF-A0A7Y1TZH4-F1
#
_cell.length_a   1.000
_cell.length_b   1.000
_cell.length_c   1.000
_cell.angle_alpha   90.00
_cell.angle_beta   90.00
_cell.angle_gamma   90.00
#
_symmetry.space_group_name_H-M   'P 1'
#
loop_
_entity.id
_entity.type
_entity.pdbx_description
1 polymer ?
#
loop_
_entity_poly.entity_id
_entity_poly.type
_entity_poly.pdbx_seq_one_letter_code
_entity_poly.pdbx_strand_id
1 'polypeptide(L)'
;RALVDWALGRFLEVELDLPGQFDLSFDPTRAACFGAVGRCRINPDDIPEVTVCEPDELDPTKYHRKLTLLHEMAHLWHGGFGDGDGWPEASAIVGGMDNDQEVPWPERSEERVADTISWGLSDQLYRPARGTQPCDVLYRQFEELTGFAPLPPIDPKCVPESEES
;
A
#
# COMPACT_ATOMS: atom_id res chain seq x y z
N ARG A 1 4.94 17.10 -6.99
CA ARG A 1 5.40 17.58 -5.67
C ARG A 1 4.28 17.46 -4.65
N ALA A 2 3.19 18.24 -4.74
CA ALA A 2 2.06 18.14 -3.80
C ALA A 2 1.51 16.71 -3.56
N LEU A 3 1.41 15.86 -4.59
CA LEU A 3 0.99 14.46 -4.45
C LEU A 3 1.99 13.59 -3.66
N VAL A 4 3.29 13.82 -3.88
CA VAL A 4 4.36 13.10 -3.17
C VAL A 4 4.41 13.54 -1.71
N ASP A 5 4.35 14.86 -1.47
CA ASP A 5 4.32 15.43 -0.11
C ASP A 5 3.11 14.93 0.67
N TRP A 6 1.95 14.81 0.01
CA TRP A 6 0.75 14.20 0.58
C TRP A 6 0.98 12.73 0.97
N ALA A 7 1.55 11.91 0.08
CA ALA A 7 1.77 10.49 0.37
C ALA A 7 2.78 10.30 1.52
N LEU A 8 3.90 11.03 1.49
CA LEU A 8 4.88 11.03 2.59
C LEU A 8 4.24 11.44 3.92
N GLY A 9 3.36 12.45 3.90
CA GLY A 9 2.60 12.87 5.08
C GLY A 9 1.75 11.74 5.67
N ARG A 10 1.16 10.88 4.84
CA ARG A 10 0.35 9.74 5.32
C ARG A 10 1.18 8.69 6.06
N PHE A 11 2.33 8.31 5.52
CA PHE A 11 3.25 7.40 6.20
C PHE A 11 3.74 7.98 7.52
N LEU A 12 4.05 9.28 7.56
CA LEU A 12 4.48 9.98 8.77
C LEU A 12 3.38 10.05 9.84
N GLU A 13 2.11 10.24 9.47
CA GLU A 13 0.99 10.32 10.42
C GLU A 13 0.79 9.04 11.25
N VAL A 14 1.22 7.88 10.74
CA VAL A 14 1.19 6.59 11.43
C VAL A 14 2.60 6.01 11.65
N GLU A 15 3.62 6.86 11.68
CA GLU A 15 5.00 6.51 12.02
C GLU A 15 5.58 5.32 11.21
N LEU A 16 5.12 5.14 9.96
CA LEU A 16 5.66 4.12 9.07
C LEU A 16 6.90 4.65 8.35
N ASP A 17 8.06 4.19 8.79
CA ASP A 17 9.34 4.62 8.25
C ASP A 17 9.58 4.10 6.82
N LEU A 18 9.83 5.03 5.90
CA LEU A 18 10.29 4.72 4.55
C LEU A 18 11.83 4.75 4.48
N PRO A 19 12.45 4.13 3.46
CA PRO A 19 13.87 4.26 3.23
C PRO A 19 14.32 5.73 3.19
N GLY A 20 15.44 6.05 3.83
CA GLY A 20 15.96 7.42 3.91
C GLY A 20 16.27 8.06 2.55
N GLN A 21 16.39 7.24 1.49
CA GLN A 21 16.47 7.68 0.11
C GLN A 21 15.78 6.66 -0.81
N PHE A 22 14.97 7.17 -1.74
CA PHE A 22 14.39 6.43 -2.87
C PHE A 22 14.07 7.40 -4.00
N ASP A 23 14.06 6.91 -5.24
CA ASP A 23 13.68 7.68 -6.41
C ASP A 23 12.19 7.49 -6.71
N LEU A 24 11.50 8.58 -7.04
CA LEU A 24 10.09 8.57 -7.38
C LEU A 24 9.88 9.20 -8.75
N SER A 25 9.26 8.46 -9.66
CA SER A 25 8.95 8.92 -11.01
C SER A 25 7.48 8.72 -11.38
N PHE A 26 7.04 9.46 -12.38
CA PHE A 26 5.69 9.37 -12.93
C PHE A 26 5.76 9.23 -14.43
N ASP A 27 5.20 8.14 -14.97
CA ASP A 27 5.06 7.90 -16.40
C ASP A 27 3.56 8.01 -16.77
N PRO A 28 3.18 8.80 -17.77
CA PRO A 28 1.77 8.89 -18.18
C PRO A 28 1.28 7.61 -18.89
N THR A 29 2.17 6.66 -19.17
CA THR A 29 1.89 5.39 -19.84
C THR A 29 2.25 4.21 -18.94
N ARG A 30 1.67 3.04 -19.24
CA ARG A 30 2.00 1.79 -18.54
C ARG A 30 3.33 1.15 -18.94
N ALA A 31 4.08 1.76 -19.86
CA ALA A 31 5.28 1.15 -20.46
C ALA A 31 6.41 0.95 -19.43
N ALA A 32 6.71 1.96 -18.61
CA ALA A 32 7.75 1.88 -17.58
C ALA A 32 7.44 0.87 -16.46
N CYS A 33 6.17 0.49 -16.30
CA CYS A 33 5.68 -0.48 -15.33
C CYS A 33 5.24 -1.80 -15.97
N PHE A 34 5.75 -2.15 -17.16
CA PHE A 34 5.46 -3.42 -17.84
C PHE A 34 3.97 -3.74 -18.03
N GLY A 35 3.14 -2.71 -18.23
CA GLY A 35 1.69 -2.85 -18.38
C GLY A 35 0.89 -2.68 -17.08
N ALA A 36 1.54 -2.56 -15.92
CA ALA A 36 0.93 -2.23 -14.64
C ALA A 36 0.72 -0.71 -14.46
N VAL A 37 -0.02 -0.35 -13.41
CA VAL A 37 -0.33 1.04 -13.04
C VAL A 37 0.74 1.67 -12.15
N GLY A 38 1.53 0.87 -11.46
CA GLY A 38 2.65 1.29 -10.65
C GLY A 38 3.70 0.19 -10.61
N ARG A 39 4.87 0.54 -10.09
CA ARG A 39 5.97 -0.38 -9.88
C ARG A 39 6.88 0.12 -8.76
N CYS A 40 7.17 -0.75 -7.81
CA CYS A 40 8.27 -0.62 -6.88
C CYS A 40 9.43 -1.54 -7.32
N ARG A 41 10.67 -1.07 -7.19
CA ARG A 41 11.89 -1.86 -7.39
C ARG A 41 12.81 -1.65 -6.21
N ILE A 42 13.13 -2.75 -5.53
CA ILE A 42 14.04 -2.76 -4.39
C ILE A 42 15.14 -3.77 -4.72
N ASN A 43 16.35 -3.27 -4.95
CA ASN A 43 17.53 -4.08 -5.17
C ASN A 43 18.55 -3.76 -4.06
N PRO A 44 19.30 -4.73 -3.53
CA PRO A 44 20.25 -4.49 -2.43
C PRO A 44 21.33 -3.44 -2.71
N ASP A 45 21.74 -3.30 -3.97
CA ASP A 45 22.85 -2.45 -4.39
C ASP A 45 22.42 -1.12 -5.04
N ASP A 46 21.11 -0.90 -5.25
CA ASP A 46 20.58 0.29 -5.91
C ASP A 46 19.73 1.15 -4.96
N ILE A 47 19.53 2.42 -5.33
CA ILE A 47 18.50 3.26 -4.71
C ILE A 47 17.13 2.65 -5.06
N PRO A 48 16.24 2.39 -4.07
CA PRO A 48 14.89 1.91 -4.36
C PRO A 48 14.13 2.88 -5.26
N GLU A 49 13.32 2.35 -6.17
CA GLU A 49 12.57 3.15 -7.14
C GLU A 49 11.07 2.87 -7.04
N VAL A 50 10.28 3.94 -7.01
CA VAL A 50 8.82 3.90 -7.18
C VAL A 50 8.43 4.64 -8.44
N THR A 51 7.68 3.99 -9.32
CA THR A 51 7.13 4.58 -10.53
C THR A 51 5.62 4.44 -10.54
N VAL A 52 4.91 5.55 -10.74
CA VAL A 52 3.46 5.52 -10.98
C VAL A 52 3.23 5.73 -12.47
N CYS A 53 2.65 4.72 -13.12
CA CYS A 53 2.49 4.59 -14.57
C CYS A 53 1.04 4.79 -15.02
N GLU A 54 0.44 5.89 -14.62
CA GLU A 54 -0.93 6.27 -14.99
C GLU A 54 -0.95 7.73 -15.45
N PRO A 55 -1.81 8.06 -16.43
CA PRO A 55 -1.96 9.44 -16.87
C PRO A 55 -2.35 10.33 -15.69
N ASP A 56 -1.93 11.58 -15.74
CA ASP A 56 -2.40 12.57 -14.77
C ASP A 56 -3.91 12.76 -14.94
N GLU A 57 -4.69 12.29 -13.98
CA GLU A 57 -6.13 12.39 -14.02
C GLU A 57 -6.54 13.82 -13.67
N LEU A 58 -7.18 14.50 -14.63
CA LEU A 58 -7.79 15.82 -14.38
C LEU A 58 -9.01 15.74 -13.47
N ASP A 59 -9.55 14.54 -13.27
CA ASP A 59 -10.67 14.28 -12.38
C ASP A 59 -10.16 13.91 -10.99
N PRO A 60 -10.21 14.82 -10.01
CA PRO A 60 -9.74 14.55 -8.65
C PRO A 60 -10.59 13.50 -7.94
N THR A 61 -11.74 13.10 -8.49
CA THR A 61 -12.57 12.00 -7.96
C THR A 61 -12.08 10.63 -8.41
N LYS A 62 -11.14 10.57 -9.35
CA LYS A 62 -10.51 9.35 -9.83
C LYS A 62 -9.18 9.16 -9.13
N TYR A 63 -9.29 8.68 -7.90
CA TYR A 63 -8.23 8.56 -6.90
C TYR A 63 -7.17 7.49 -7.20
N HIS A 64 -7.16 6.95 -8.41
CA HIS A 64 -6.30 5.84 -8.81
C HIS A 64 -4.83 6.15 -8.57
N ARG A 65 -4.37 7.34 -9.00
CA ARG A 65 -2.97 7.74 -8.86
C ARG A 65 -2.50 7.91 -7.40
N LYS A 66 -3.38 8.39 -6.52
CA LYS A 66 -3.13 8.52 -5.07
C LYS A 66 -2.95 7.15 -4.43
N LEU A 67 -3.89 6.25 -4.71
CA LEU A 67 -3.88 4.88 -4.18
C LEU A 67 -2.71 4.07 -4.76
N THR A 68 -2.38 4.26 -6.04
CA THR A 68 -1.23 3.61 -6.67
C THR A 68 0.04 4.09 -6.00
N LEU A 69 0.17 5.41 -5.76
CA LEU A 69 1.35 5.92 -5.07
C LEU A 69 1.48 5.35 -3.65
N LEU A 70 0.40 5.31 -2.86
CA LEU A 70 0.43 4.70 -1.53
C LEU A 70 0.76 3.20 -1.59
N HIS A 71 0.23 2.47 -2.58
CA HIS A 71 0.52 1.05 -2.80
C HIS A 71 2.00 0.80 -3.07
N GLU A 72 2.58 1.50 -4.04
CA GLU A 72 3.99 1.33 -4.38
C GLU A 72 4.93 1.79 -3.26
N MET A 73 4.54 2.82 -2.50
CA MET A 73 5.29 3.22 -1.30
C MET A 73 5.13 2.23 -0.15
N ALA A 74 4.00 1.52 -0.05
CA ALA A 74 3.85 0.42 0.90
C ALA A 74 4.79 -0.73 0.57
N HIS A 75 5.11 -0.94 -0.73
CA HIS A 75 6.19 -1.82 -1.11
C HIS A 75 7.57 -1.38 -0.61
N LEU A 76 7.85 -0.07 -0.56
CA LEU A 76 9.08 0.44 0.04
C LEU A 76 9.13 0.22 1.55
N TRP A 77 8.03 0.51 2.24
CA TRP A 77 7.93 0.29 3.69
C TRP A 77 8.13 -1.18 4.03
N HIS A 78 7.41 -2.09 3.35
CA HIS A 78 7.54 -3.52 3.62
C HIS A 78 8.89 -4.06 3.15
N GLY A 79 9.43 -3.57 2.02
CA GLY A 79 10.72 -4.03 1.52
C GLY A 79 11.89 -3.63 2.41
N GLY A 80 11.67 -2.68 3.33
CA GLY A 80 12.56 -2.37 4.45
C GLY A 80 12.64 -3.47 5.52
N PHE A 81 11.71 -4.43 5.56
CA PHE A 81 11.82 -5.64 6.38
C PHE A 81 12.91 -6.59 5.87
N GLY A 82 13.32 -6.46 4.59
CA GLY A 82 14.26 -7.38 3.94
C GLY A 82 13.83 -8.85 4.05
N ASP A 83 14.73 -9.78 3.75
CA ASP A 83 14.57 -11.22 4.05
C ASP A 83 14.60 -11.51 5.59
N GLY A 84 14.26 -10.53 6.42
CA GLY A 84 14.33 -10.58 7.88
C GLY A 84 13.10 -11.17 8.56
N ASP A 85 13.16 -11.22 9.90
CA ASP A 85 12.19 -11.90 10.78
C ASP A 85 10.74 -11.40 10.63
N GLY A 86 10.53 -10.15 10.18
CA GLY A 86 9.19 -9.52 10.09
C GLY A 86 8.31 -9.99 8.92
N TRP A 87 8.90 -10.57 7.87
CA TRP A 87 8.15 -10.98 6.67
C TRP A 87 7.19 -12.16 6.92
N PRO A 88 7.62 -13.25 7.59
CA PRO A 88 6.71 -14.33 8.00
C PRO A 88 5.50 -13.84 8.81
N GLU A 89 5.70 -12.86 9.70
CA GLU A 89 4.62 -12.31 10.52
C GLU A 89 3.65 -11.45 9.70
N ALA A 90 4.17 -10.53 8.87
CA ALA A 90 3.34 -9.70 8.00
C ALA A 90 2.51 -10.55 7.02
N SER A 91 3.14 -11.55 6.39
CA SER A 91 2.45 -12.47 5.48
C SER A 91 1.40 -13.33 6.21
N ALA A 92 1.61 -13.69 7.49
CA ALA A 92 0.63 -14.42 8.28
C ALA A 92 -0.60 -13.57 8.61
N ILE A 93 -0.41 -12.28 8.91
CA ILE A 93 -1.50 -11.32 9.20
C ILE A 93 -2.42 -11.14 7.98
N VAL A 94 -1.82 -10.88 6.81
CA VAL A 94 -2.63 -10.65 5.59
C VAL A 94 -3.11 -11.92 4.91
N GLY A 95 -2.46 -13.06 5.22
CA GLY A 95 -2.62 -14.31 4.50
C GLY A 95 -2.23 -14.21 3.03
N GLY A 96 -2.75 -15.12 2.22
CA GLY A 96 -2.40 -15.19 0.79
C GLY A 96 -1.44 -16.33 0.49
N MET A 97 -0.99 -16.38 -0.76
CA MET A 97 -0.06 -17.36 -1.29
C MET A 97 1.29 -16.68 -1.56
N ASP A 98 2.29 -17.50 -1.86
CA ASP A 98 3.60 -17.03 -2.28
C ASP A 98 3.51 -16.01 -3.43
N ASN A 99 4.47 -15.10 -3.49
CA ASN A 99 4.50 -13.99 -4.46
C ASN A 99 4.91 -14.42 -5.88
N ASP A 100 4.67 -15.68 -6.25
CA ASP A 100 4.97 -16.17 -7.59
C ASP A 100 4.12 -15.42 -8.63
N GLN A 101 4.72 -15.16 -9.79
CA GLN A 101 4.03 -14.53 -10.91
C GLN A 101 2.85 -15.36 -11.43
N GLU A 102 2.84 -16.67 -11.19
CA GLU A 102 1.72 -17.57 -11.53
C GLU A 102 0.52 -17.41 -10.59
N VAL A 103 0.73 -16.90 -9.36
CA VAL A 103 -0.35 -16.63 -8.41
C VAL A 103 -1.10 -15.37 -8.86
N PRO A 104 -2.46 -15.38 -8.88
CA PRO A 104 -3.24 -14.18 -9.17
C PRO A 104 -2.86 -13.04 -8.23
N TRP A 105 -2.74 -11.82 -8.78
CA TRP A 105 -2.30 -10.64 -8.01
C TRP A 105 -3.00 -10.45 -6.65
N PRO A 106 -4.35 -10.57 -6.51
CA PRO A 106 -5.03 -10.41 -5.21
C PRO A 106 -4.73 -11.52 -4.19
N GLU A 107 -4.07 -12.59 -4.61
CA GLU A 107 -3.74 -13.75 -3.78
C GLU A 107 -2.30 -13.68 -3.26
N ARG A 108 -1.43 -12.83 -3.81
CA ARG A 108 -0.04 -12.68 -3.37
C ARG A 108 0.02 -11.93 -2.04
N SER A 109 0.74 -12.46 -1.06
CA SER A 109 0.83 -11.85 0.27
C SER A 109 1.44 -10.44 0.24
N GLU A 110 2.43 -10.20 -0.61
CA GLU A 110 3.06 -8.88 -0.77
C GLU A 110 2.10 -7.80 -1.24
N GLU A 111 1.27 -8.15 -2.22
CA GLU A 111 0.26 -7.26 -2.77
C GLU A 111 -0.86 -7.00 -1.76
N ARG A 112 -1.20 -7.99 -0.94
CA ARG A 112 -2.15 -7.82 0.17
C ARG A 112 -1.62 -6.92 1.28
N VAL A 113 -0.33 -7.01 1.62
CA VAL A 113 0.31 -6.06 2.55
C VAL A 113 0.21 -4.66 1.96
N ALA A 114 0.64 -4.46 0.71
CA ALA A 114 0.61 -3.15 0.07
C ALA A 114 -0.80 -2.57 -0.05
N ASP A 115 -1.79 -3.41 -0.40
CA ASP A 115 -3.21 -3.04 -0.44
C ASP A 115 -3.73 -2.63 0.94
N THR A 116 -3.37 -3.38 1.99
CA THR A 116 -3.79 -3.11 3.36
C THR A 116 -3.24 -1.78 3.85
N ILE A 117 -1.94 -1.53 3.66
CA ILE A 117 -1.30 -0.26 4.03
C ILE A 117 -1.88 0.89 3.21
N SER A 118 -1.99 0.75 1.88
CA SER A 118 -2.59 1.76 1.01
C SER A 118 -4.04 2.08 1.41
N TRP A 119 -4.81 1.07 1.76
CA TRP A 119 -6.18 1.22 2.27
C TRP A 119 -6.19 1.97 3.61
N GLY A 120 -5.34 1.60 4.57
CA GLY A 120 -5.35 2.20 5.90
C GLY A 120 -4.85 3.65 5.93
N LEU A 121 -3.93 3.99 5.02
CA LEU A 121 -3.40 5.35 4.84
C LEU A 121 -4.32 6.29 4.03
N SER A 122 -5.32 5.75 3.34
CA SER A 122 -6.20 6.52 2.47
C SER A 122 -7.21 7.36 3.24
N ASP A 123 -7.34 8.64 2.93
CA ASP A 123 -8.19 9.61 3.64
C ASP A 123 -9.64 9.69 3.11
N GLN A 124 -10.21 8.59 2.63
CA GLN A 124 -11.44 8.65 1.82
C GLN A 124 -12.55 7.73 2.27
N LEU A 125 -13.78 8.23 2.17
CA LEU A 125 -15.02 7.49 2.43
C LEU A 125 -15.25 6.33 1.44
N TYR A 126 -14.66 6.39 0.23
CA TYR A 126 -14.70 5.31 -0.74
C TYR A 126 -13.28 4.84 -1.02
N ARG A 127 -12.79 3.92 -0.19
CA ARG A 127 -11.55 3.19 -0.41
C ARG A 127 -11.87 1.98 -1.28
N PRO A 128 -11.59 1.99 -2.59
CA PRO A 128 -11.68 0.75 -3.33
C PRO A 128 -10.64 -0.19 -2.74
N ALA A 129 -11.07 -1.28 -2.10
CA ALA A 129 -10.20 -2.42 -1.93
C ALA A 129 -9.75 -2.83 -3.33
N ARG A 130 -8.45 -2.77 -3.61
CA ARG A 130 -7.91 -3.22 -4.89
C ARG A 130 -7.99 -4.76 -4.99
N GLY A 131 -7.98 -5.44 -3.84
CA GLY A 131 -8.32 -6.85 -3.67
C GLY A 131 -9.76 -7.15 -3.27
N THR A 132 -10.00 -8.41 -2.90
CA THR A 132 -11.32 -8.96 -2.54
C THR A 132 -11.64 -8.90 -1.04
N GLN A 133 -10.73 -8.34 -0.23
CA GLN A 133 -10.84 -8.37 1.22
C GLN A 133 -11.94 -7.41 1.72
N PRO A 134 -12.82 -7.87 2.62
CA PRO A 134 -13.76 -7.00 3.32
C PRO A 134 -13.04 -5.87 4.08
N CYS A 135 -13.66 -4.71 4.19
CA CYS A 135 -12.99 -3.55 4.78
C CYS A 135 -12.74 -3.66 6.30
N ASP A 136 -13.51 -4.47 7.02
CA ASP A 136 -13.27 -4.82 8.43
C ASP A 136 -12.06 -5.74 8.62
N VAL A 137 -11.76 -6.57 7.61
CA VAL A 137 -10.53 -7.37 7.57
C VAL A 137 -9.34 -6.46 7.32
N LEU A 138 -9.43 -5.56 6.33
CA LEU A 138 -8.37 -4.57 6.06
C LEU A 138 -8.12 -3.65 7.27
N TYR A 139 -9.17 -3.29 8.02
CA TYR A 139 -9.04 -2.53 9.26
C TYR A 139 -8.17 -3.25 10.28
N ARG A 140 -8.53 -4.50 10.63
CA ARG A 140 -7.78 -5.30 11.63
C ARG A 140 -6.36 -5.57 11.18
N GLN A 141 -6.18 -5.95 9.92
CA GLN A 141 -4.85 -6.24 9.38
C GLN A 141 -3.96 -5.00 9.38
N PHE A 142 -4.50 -3.81 9.11
CA PHE A 142 -3.72 -2.58 9.22
C PHE A 142 -3.28 -2.33 10.67
N GLU A 143 -4.18 -2.47 11.65
CA GLU A 143 -3.83 -2.33 13.08
C GLU A 143 -2.80 -3.37 13.53
N GLU A 144 -2.95 -4.63 13.10
CA GLU A 144 -2.01 -5.70 13.43
C GLU A 144 -0.64 -5.51 12.77
N LEU A 145 -0.59 -5.03 11.53
CA LEU A 145 0.66 -4.78 10.80
C LEU A 145 1.42 -3.57 11.33
N THR A 146 0.70 -2.51 11.72
CA THR A 146 1.31 -1.19 11.98
C THR A 146 1.31 -0.80 13.46
N GLY A 147 0.41 -1.38 14.26
CA GLY A 147 0.13 -0.91 15.62
C GLY A 147 -0.74 0.35 15.70
N PHE A 148 -1.19 0.89 14.55
CA PHE A 148 -1.98 2.11 14.47
C PHE A 148 -3.36 1.88 13.86
N ALA A 149 -4.34 2.67 14.28
CA ALA A 149 -5.63 2.71 13.62
C ALA A 149 -5.50 3.31 12.20
N PRO A 150 -6.26 2.82 11.21
CA PRO A 150 -6.36 3.44 9.90
C PRO A 150 -6.71 4.93 9.97
N LEU A 151 -6.11 5.75 9.10
CA LEU A 151 -6.32 7.21 9.07
C LEU A 151 -7.77 7.56 8.74
N PRO A 152 -8.41 8.55 9.38
CA PRO A 152 -9.81 8.91 9.11
C PRO A 152 -9.98 9.67 7.77
N PRO A 153 -11.22 9.74 7.23
CA PRO A 153 -12.46 9.12 7.70
C PRO A 153 -12.55 7.62 7.39
N ILE A 154 -13.09 6.86 8.35
CA ILE A 154 -13.43 5.44 8.21
C ILE A 154 -14.94 5.27 8.11
N ASP A 155 -15.41 4.47 7.14
CA ASP A 155 -16.81 4.03 7.13
C ASP A 155 -17.06 3.19 8.40
N PRO A 156 -18.03 3.57 9.26
CA PRO A 156 -18.28 2.85 10.52
C PRO A 156 -18.49 1.34 10.34
N LYS A 157 -18.96 0.87 9.18
CA LYS A 157 -19.12 -0.57 8.90
C LYS A 157 -17.79 -1.34 8.83
N CYS A 158 -16.67 -0.65 8.64
CA CYS A 158 -15.34 -1.22 8.56
C CYS A 158 -14.66 -1.28 9.93
N VAL A 159 -15.19 -0.58 10.93
CA VAL A 159 -14.65 -0.65 12.30
C VAL A 159 -15.21 -1.92 12.95
N PRO A 160 -14.35 -2.85 13.41
CA PRO A 160 -14.82 -4.04 14.13
C PRO A 160 -15.63 -3.61 15.36
N GLU A 161 -16.73 -4.31 15.64
CA GLU A 161 -17.44 -4.11 16.91
C GLU A 161 -16.46 -4.43 18.04
N SER A 162 -16.26 -3.48 18.96
CA SER A 162 -15.47 -3.73 20.16
C SER A 162 -16.11 -4.88 20.93
N GLU A 163 -15.41 -6.00 21.07
CA GLU A 163 -15.83 -7.05 22.00
C GLU A 163 -15.81 -6.43 23.40
N GLU A 164 -16.97 -6.03 23.93
CA GLU A 164 -17.11 -5.68 25.34
C GLU A 164 -16.69 -6.91 26.16
N SER A 165 -15.51 -6.83 26.77
CA SER A 165 -14.94 -7.84 27.68
C SER A 165 -15.50 -7.66 29.09
#